data_AF-A0A1W9ZSK8-F1
#
_entry.id   AF-A0A1W9ZSK8-F1
#
_cell.length_a   1.000
_cell.length_b   1.000
_cell.length_c   1.000
_cell.angle_alpha   90.00
_cell.angle_beta   90.00
_cell.angle_gamma   90.00
#
_symmetry.space_group_name_H-M   'P 1'
#
loop_
_entity.id
_entity.type
_entity.pdbx_description
1 polymer ?
#
loop_
_entity_poly.entity_id
_entity_poly.type
_entity_poly.pdbx_seq_one_letter_code
_entity_poly.pdbx_strand_id
1 'polypeptide(L)'
;MTRPDTEPPLDLLLAPRIRELLEQNYYSKVNASLTLEEAATDPGFLKDPLSHLALFTDHGVIHARDVAHRIVGVIGNVLGVKVSERTPLRRQRMTSYGCLLAYVHDIGMSDVNPFGRLVHAEFAAQEPFGPAFDEIVDILWTENTGNLAWHVLRMTSAGILEGPPQRIMRELAALAYAHSKSAVPPAKLNDTTALRDLMRYVLSHPLEALYHQKLRDKARTQDERAHHEAALQQVAGAAALAEHRKAVLDRHYADFDRTAFSWLQATDPEAQEFVLDVIDTIRCLRCADALRQRGTHLRTSGSYQIFIDQKTANAVYALHDSDGRTFLLEADNALNAGEANIEVSEITPEGHLRFAFFHGSFGSGEAMRRAVRNAAVVVDDIQSDVVESFAGVAGANDARVLLEHTEDNPEFATLVADVVIARSPGLADRVLCVPSLRSAPEPERRRFLAANAIEWDREQRITLLRNVATRGYKTEHIDPDLGFRNARLGHLSPGECLTEVGARATFVYIPLAPGLCGHPSGGYDSFCVHPWEPLGITGVIRGDVRNATVVAEGDVDVLILPKDVYLDQWHRNYTAAEFCDLMRTLS
;
A
#
# COMPACT_ATOMS: atom_id res chain seq x y z
N MET A 1 -13.51 -5.19 8.47
CA MET A 1 -13.59 -3.80 8.03
C MET A 1 -14.78 -3.67 7.10
N THR A 2 -15.74 -2.81 7.44
CA THR A 2 -16.77 -2.33 6.51
C THR A 2 -16.08 -1.48 5.43
N ARG A 3 -16.45 -1.68 4.16
CA ARG A 3 -15.97 -0.86 3.03
C ARG A 3 -16.20 0.61 3.37
N PRO A 4 -15.21 1.51 3.22
CA PRO A 4 -15.47 2.93 3.32
C PRO A 4 -16.39 3.36 2.17
N ASP A 5 -17.48 4.07 2.50
CA ASP A 5 -18.48 4.59 1.56
C ASP A 5 -17.93 5.63 0.54
N THR A 6 -16.63 5.88 0.54
CA THR A 6 -15.94 6.90 -0.29
C THR A 6 -15.02 6.33 -1.36
N GLU A 7 -14.73 5.02 -1.36
CA GLU A 7 -14.01 4.41 -2.48
C GLU A 7 -15.00 4.03 -3.58
N PRO A 8 -14.80 4.46 -4.85
CA PRO A 8 -15.62 3.96 -5.93
C PRO A 8 -15.50 2.43 -5.96
N PRO A 9 -16.63 1.69 -5.95
CA PRO A 9 -16.57 0.24 -6.04
C PRO A 9 -15.76 -0.16 -7.28
N LEU A 10 -14.90 -1.17 -7.15
CA LEU A 10 -14.03 -1.64 -8.24
C LEU A 10 -14.79 -1.88 -9.55
N ASP A 11 -16.07 -2.25 -9.46
CA ASP A 11 -17.02 -2.43 -10.56
C ASP A 11 -17.16 -1.19 -11.46
N LEU A 12 -16.94 0.03 -10.94
CA LEU A 12 -16.94 1.27 -11.71
C LEU A 12 -15.59 1.54 -12.40
N LEU A 13 -14.54 0.85 -11.98
CA LEU A 13 -13.17 1.05 -12.43
C LEU A 13 -12.72 -0.06 -13.39
N LEU A 14 -13.24 -1.27 -13.22
CA LEU A 14 -13.01 -2.42 -14.07
C LEU A 14 -14.27 -3.29 -14.11
N ALA A 15 -14.73 -3.60 -15.33
CA ALA A 15 -15.88 -4.45 -15.56
C ALA A 15 -15.88 -5.69 -14.66
N PRO A 16 -16.95 -5.99 -13.92
CA PRO A 16 -17.03 -7.16 -13.05
C PRO A 16 -16.68 -8.46 -13.77
N ARG A 17 -17.13 -8.59 -15.02
CA ARG A 17 -16.86 -9.76 -15.85
C ARG A 17 -15.38 -9.99 -16.12
N ILE A 18 -14.59 -8.94 -16.32
CA ILE A 18 -13.14 -9.07 -16.49
C ILE A 18 -12.50 -9.63 -15.22
N ARG A 19 -12.91 -9.12 -14.05
CA ARG A 19 -12.39 -9.58 -12.76
C ARG A 19 -12.73 -11.05 -12.53
N GLU A 20 -13.99 -11.45 -12.79
CA GLU A 20 -14.42 -12.84 -12.69
C GLU A 20 -13.60 -13.77 -13.59
N LEU A 21 -13.36 -13.37 -14.85
CA LEU A 21 -12.56 -14.16 -15.79
C LEU A 21 -11.12 -14.32 -15.31
N LEU A 22 -10.48 -13.24 -14.86
CA LEU A 22 -9.10 -13.28 -14.36
C LEU A 22 -8.99 -14.11 -13.07
N GLU A 23 -9.95 -13.95 -12.15
CA GLU A 23 -10.02 -14.75 -10.92
C GLU A 23 -10.24 -16.23 -11.20
N GLN A 24 -11.16 -16.58 -12.11
CA GLN A 24 -11.45 -17.96 -12.47
C GLN A 24 -10.29 -18.61 -13.23
N ASN A 25 -9.75 -17.92 -14.25
CA ASN A 25 -8.78 -18.52 -15.17
C ASN A 25 -7.37 -18.64 -14.56
N TYR A 26 -7.00 -17.76 -13.62
CA TYR A 26 -5.62 -17.69 -13.11
C TYR A 26 -5.54 -17.85 -11.59
N TYR A 27 -6.19 -16.97 -10.82
CA TYR A 27 -5.98 -16.90 -9.37
C TYR A 27 -6.63 -18.03 -8.57
N SER A 28 -7.82 -18.50 -8.97
CA SER A 28 -8.52 -19.58 -8.26
C SER A 28 -7.73 -20.89 -8.24
N LYS A 29 -6.92 -21.13 -9.28
CA LYS A 29 -6.02 -22.28 -9.39
C LYS A 29 -4.95 -22.26 -8.31
N VAL A 30 -4.38 -21.08 -8.02
CA VAL A 30 -3.37 -20.91 -6.96
C VAL A 30 -3.92 -21.38 -5.62
N ASN A 31 -5.09 -20.88 -5.24
CA ASN A 31 -5.70 -21.23 -3.95
C ASN A 31 -6.16 -22.70 -3.90
N ALA A 32 -6.60 -23.27 -5.03
CA ALA A 32 -7.03 -24.67 -5.09
C ALA A 32 -5.86 -25.68 -5.06
N SER A 33 -4.69 -25.31 -5.60
CA SER A 33 -3.54 -26.21 -5.71
C SER A 33 -2.56 -26.14 -4.53
N LEU A 34 -2.83 -25.28 -3.54
CA LEU A 34 -1.93 -25.05 -2.40
C LEU A 34 -2.60 -25.34 -1.06
N THR A 35 -3.57 -26.26 -1.02
CA THR A 35 -4.11 -26.79 0.25
C THR A 35 -3.07 -27.61 0.99
N LEU A 36 -3.33 -27.92 2.27
CA LEU A 36 -2.32 -28.60 3.09
C LEU A 36 -2.12 -30.04 2.64
N GLU A 37 -3.19 -30.67 2.17
CA GLU A 37 -3.20 -32.03 1.63
C GLU A 37 -2.34 -32.11 0.38
N GLU A 38 -2.57 -31.20 -0.58
CA GLU A 38 -1.80 -31.13 -1.82
C GLU A 38 -0.33 -30.81 -1.53
N ALA A 39 -0.07 -29.77 -0.72
CA ALA A 39 1.29 -29.39 -0.33
C ALA A 39 2.02 -30.53 0.39
N ALA A 40 1.35 -31.29 1.27
CA ALA A 40 1.95 -32.42 1.97
C ALA A 40 2.32 -33.59 1.05
N THR A 41 1.76 -33.67 -0.17
CA THR A 41 2.20 -34.65 -1.18
C THR A 41 3.46 -34.22 -1.93
N ASP A 42 3.81 -32.93 -1.90
CA ASP A 42 5.01 -32.40 -2.56
C ASP A 42 6.27 -32.69 -1.70
N PRO A 43 7.25 -33.48 -2.20
CA PRO A 43 8.50 -33.72 -1.49
C PRO A 43 9.29 -32.45 -1.16
N GLY A 44 9.13 -31.39 -1.96
CA GLY A 44 9.71 -30.07 -1.73
C GLY A 44 9.15 -29.41 -0.47
N PHE A 45 7.84 -29.49 -0.26
CA PHE A 45 7.20 -28.97 0.96
C PHE A 45 7.67 -29.72 2.20
N LEU A 46 7.74 -31.06 2.14
CA LEU A 46 8.21 -31.86 3.28
C LEU A 46 9.70 -31.65 3.59
N LYS A 47 10.50 -31.26 2.60
CA LYS A 47 11.93 -30.98 2.75
C LYS A 47 12.17 -29.58 3.34
N ASP A 48 11.47 -28.57 2.83
CA ASP A 48 11.61 -27.18 3.25
C ASP A 48 10.29 -26.43 3.07
N PRO A 49 9.37 -26.52 4.05
CA PRO A 49 8.03 -25.95 3.92
C PRO A 49 8.08 -24.42 3.83
N LEU A 50 9.06 -23.78 4.48
CA LEU A 50 9.18 -22.32 4.54
C LEU A 50 9.59 -21.70 3.20
N SER A 51 10.24 -22.48 2.33
CA SER A 51 10.57 -22.08 0.95
C SER A 51 9.53 -22.53 -0.08
N HIS A 52 8.43 -23.16 0.36
CA HIS A 52 7.39 -23.66 -0.53
C HIS A 52 6.33 -22.60 -0.81
N LEU A 53 5.78 -22.59 -2.04
CA LEU A 53 4.84 -21.56 -2.51
C LEU A 53 3.58 -21.47 -1.64
N ALA A 54 3.13 -22.59 -1.07
CA ALA A 54 1.97 -22.62 -0.17
C ALA A 54 2.11 -21.68 1.04
N LEU A 55 3.33 -21.36 1.47
CA LEU A 55 3.63 -20.50 2.63
C LEU A 55 4.11 -19.09 2.27
N PHE A 56 4.19 -18.74 0.98
CA PHE A 56 4.48 -17.36 0.59
C PHE A 56 3.28 -16.47 0.79
N THR A 57 3.52 -15.16 0.94
CA THR A 57 2.48 -14.14 0.97
C THR A 57 1.54 -14.30 -0.22
N ASP A 58 0.23 -14.25 0.01
CA ASP A 58 -0.82 -14.58 -0.96
C ASP A 58 -0.57 -14.03 -2.37
N HIS A 59 -0.74 -14.89 -3.39
CA HIS A 59 -0.76 -14.55 -4.81
C HIS A 59 -2.08 -15.04 -5.45
N GLY A 60 -3.13 -15.22 -4.65
CA GLY A 60 -4.46 -15.65 -5.06
C GLY A 60 -5.44 -14.50 -5.27
N VAL A 61 -6.74 -14.82 -5.21
CA VAL A 61 -7.82 -13.87 -5.54
C VAL A 61 -7.85 -12.67 -4.58
N ILE A 62 -7.54 -12.89 -3.30
CA ILE A 62 -7.59 -11.83 -2.28
C ILE A 62 -6.45 -10.83 -2.51
N HIS A 63 -5.24 -11.31 -2.82
CA HIS A 63 -4.12 -10.46 -3.22
C HIS A 63 -4.47 -9.54 -4.39
N ALA A 64 -4.94 -10.08 -5.53
CA ALA A 64 -5.26 -9.27 -6.70
C ALA A 64 -6.32 -8.19 -6.40
N ARG A 65 -7.35 -8.55 -5.61
CA ARG A 65 -8.38 -7.62 -5.14
C ARG A 65 -7.81 -6.53 -4.23
N ASP A 66 -6.93 -6.90 -3.31
CA ASP A 66 -6.31 -5.95 -2.39
C ASP A 66 -5.42 -4.96 -3.14
N VAL A 67 -4.55 -5.43 -4.04
CA VAL A 67 -3.72 -4.55 -4.88
C VAL A 67 -4.60 -3.61 -5.73
N ALA A 68 -5.71 -4.11 -6.27
CA ALA A 68 -6.67 -3.30 -7.02
C ALA A 68 -7.39 -2.24 -6.16
N HIS A 69 -7.60 -2.49 -4.87
CA HIS A 69 -8.07 -1.47 -3.93
C HIS A 69 -6.96 -0.46 -3.59
N ARG A 70 -5.75 -0.95 -3.29
CA ARG A 70 -4.60 -0.12 -2.92
C ARG A 70 -4.24 0.88 -4.02
N ILE A 71 -4.30 0.48 -5.29
CA ILE A 71 -3.95 1.38 -6.39
C ILE A 71 -4.87 2.60 -6.49
N VAL A 72 -6.15 2.48 -6.09
CA VAL A 72 -7.08 3.61 -6.04
C VAL A 72 -6.61 4.65 -5.02
N GLY A 73 -6.24 4.21 -3.82
CA GLY A 73 -5.68 5.06 -2.77
C GLY A 73 -4.32 5.65 -3.15
N VAL A 74 -3.42 4.83 -3.71
CA VAL A 74 -2.10 5.28 -4.17
C VAL A 74 -2.24 6.38 -5.21
N ILE A 75 -3.00 6.17 -6.30
CA ILE A 75 -3.22 7.20 -7.33
C ILE A 75 -3.82 8.46 -6.70
N GLY A 76 -4.75 8.31 -5.74
CA GLY A 76 -5.35 9.44 -5.05
C GLY A 76 -4.37 10.30 -4.26
N ASN A 77 -3.30 9.71 -3.73
CA ASN A 77 -2.36 10.37 -2.81
C ASN A 77 -1.04 10.81 -3.48
N VAL A 78 -0.73 10.27 -4.67
CA VAL A 78 0.54 10.60 -5.36
C VAL A 78 0.39 11.70 -6.41
N LEU A 79 -0.81 11.94 -6.94
CA LEU A 79 -1.07 13.03 -7.88
C LEU A 79 -0.88 14.38 -7.21
N GLY A 80 -0.14 15.29 -7.87
CA GLY A 80 0.20 16.60 -7.32
C GLY A 80 1.32 16.58 -6.27
N VAL A 81 1.84 15.40 -5.91
CA VAL A 81 2.79 15.22 -4.81
C VAL A 81 4.05 14.46 -5.22
N LYS A 82 3.89 13.29 -5.87
CA LYS A 82 4.98 12.45 -6.42
C LYS A 82 5.03 12.46 -7.93
N VAL A 83 3.89 12.68 -8.56
CA VAL A 83 3.74 12.85 -10.01
C VAL A 83 2.87 14.08 -10.25
N SER A 84 2.95 14.68 -11.44
CA SER A 84 2.19 15.90 -11.73
C SER A 84 0.68 15.70 -11.54
N GLU A 85 -0.02 16.76 -11.15
CA GLU A 85 -1.49 16.73 -11.05
C GLU A 85 -2.12 16.36 -12.40
N ARG A 86 -3.26 15.65 -12.35
CA ARG A 86 -3.99 15.21 -13.55
C ARG A 86 -5.41 15.71 -13.51
N THR A 87 -5.96 16.05 -14.67
CA THR A 87 -7.39 16.36 -14.78
C THR A 87 -8.24 15.19 -14.26
N PRO A 88 -9.47 15.44 -13.76
CA PRO A 88 -10.33 14.36 -13.25
C PRO A 88 -10.51 13.19 -14.22
N LEU A 89 -10.61 13.48 -15.52
CA LEU A 89 -10.75 12.47 -16.57
C LEU A 89 -9.46 11.64 -16.77
N ARG A 90 -8.28 12.27 -16.71
CA ARG A 90 -6.99 11.56 -16.78
C ARG A 90 -6.78 10.69 -15.54
N ARG A 91 -7.09 11.22 -14.35
CA ARG A 91 -7.07 10.46 -13.09
C ARG A 91 -7.96 9.23 -13.17
N GLN A 92 -9.21 9.38 -13.61
CA GLN A 92 -10.13 8.25 -13.76
C GLN A 92 -9.56 7.16 -14.70
N ARG A 93 -9.01 7.55 -15.85
CA ARG A 93 -8.35 6.61 -16.78
C ARG A 93 -7.18 5.89 -16.12
N MET A 94 -6.31 6.62 -15.43
CA MET A 94 -5.16 6.04 -14.71
C MET A 94 -5.62 5.05 -13.64
N THR A 95 -6.69 5.35 -12.91
CA THR A 95 -7.26 4.46 -11.89
C THR A 95 -7.84 3.19 -12.51
N SER A 96 -8.66 3.31 -13.56
CA SER A 96 -9.19 2.12 -14.26
C SER A 96 -8.11 1.26 -14.90
N TYR A 97 -7.13 1.88 -15.56
CA TYR A 97 -5.97 1.16 -16.10
C TYR A 97 -5.16 0.48 -14.99
N GLY A 98 -4.98 1.17 -13.85
CA GLY A 98 -4.32 0.61 -12.68
C GLY A 98 -5.03 -0.64 -12.15
N CYS A 99 -6.36 -0.61 -12.02
CA CYS A 99 -7.13 -1.78 -11.61
C CYS A 99 -6.99 -2.95 -12.59
N LEU A 100 -6.96 -2.69 -13.91
CA LEU A 100 -6.65 -3.73 -14.90
C LEU A 100 -5.27 -4.35 -14.64
N LEU A 101 -4.23 -3.53 -14.49
CA LEU A 101 -2.89 -4.04 -14.25
C LEU A 101 -2.79 -4.81 -12.92
N ALA A 102 -3.45 -4.35 -11.86
CA ALA A 102 -3.49 -5.04 -10.58
C ALA A 102 -4.06 -6.46 -10.70
N TYR A 103 -5.03 -6.68 -11.59
CA TYR A 103 -5.54 -8.01 -11.87
C TYR A 103 -4.67 -8.83 -12.83
N VAL A 104 -3.82 -8.21 -13.65
CA VAL A 104 -3.00 -8.91 -14.65
C VAL A 104 -1.59 -9.23 -14.14
N HIS A 105 -1.04 -8.45 -13.20
CA HIS A 105 0.40 -8.48 -12.88
C HIS A 105 0.95 -9.85 -12.44
N ASP A 106 0.17 -10.61 -11.66
CA ASP A 106 0.59 -11.88 -11.07
C ASP A 106 -0.12 -13.11 -11.67
N ILE A 107 -0.82 -12.99 -12.80
CA ILE A 107 -1.55 -14.14 -13.38
C ILE A 107 -0.66 -15.33 -13.73
N GLY A 108 0.65 -15.10 -13.94
CA GLY A 108 1.64 -16.16 -14.15
C GLY A 108 1.90 -17.03 -12.94
N MET A 109 1.52 -16.59 -11.73
CA MET A 109 1.57 -17.40 -10.51
C MET A 109 0.57 -18.57 -10.52
N SER A 110 -0.34 -18.62 -11.50
CA SER A 110 -1.22 -19.76 -11.75
C SER A 110 -0.47 -21.06 -12.06
N ASP A 111 0.79 -20.98 -12.51
CA ASP A 111 1.71 -22.12 -12.47
C ASP A 111 2.49 -22.12 -11.14
N VAL A 112 2.05 -23.01 -10.24
CA VAL A 112 2.49 -23.07 -8.83
C VAL A 112 3.85 -23.74 -8.61
N ASN A 113 4.57 -24.08 -9.68
CA ASN A 113 5.89 -24.70 -9.61
C ASN A 113 7.04 -23.65 -9.61
N PRO A 114 8.30 -24.05 -9.39
CA PRO A 114 9.45 -23.13 -9.44
C PRO A 114 9.65 -22.40 -10.77
N PHE A 115 9.22 -23.01 -11.89
CA PHE A 115 9.25 -22.40 -13.22
C PHE A 115 8.30 -21.21 -13.29
N GLY A 116 7.00 -21.43 -13.05
CA GLY A 116 5.96 -20.40 -13.08
C GLY A 116 6.30 -19.21 -12.20
N ARG A 117 6.75 -19.47 -10.96
CA ARG A 117 7.23 -18.42 -10.06
C ARG A 117 8.36 -17.58 -10.65
N LEU A 118 9.33 -18.19 -11.33
CA LEU A 118 10.48 -17.44 -11.85
C LEU A 118 10.10 -16.56 -13.06
N VAL A 119 9.10 -16.97 -13.84
CA VAL A 119 8.67 -16.29 -15.08
C VAL A 119 7.28 -15.67 -15.03
N HIS A 120 6.67 -15.53 -13.84
CA HIS A 120 5.28 -15.06 -13.70
C HIS A 120 5.03 -13.71 -14.38
N ALA A 121 5.98 -12.77 -14.26
CA ALA A 121 5.88 -11.47 -14.89
C ALA A 121 5.93 -11.58 -16.42
N GLU A 122 6.83 -12.41 -16.97
CA GLU A 122 6.92 -12.66 -18.42
C GLU A 122 5.64 -13.32 -18.94
N PHE A 123 5.06 -14.25 -18.18
CA PHE A 123 3.76 -14.83 -18.50
C PHE A 123 2.69 -13.74 -18.56
N ALA A 124 2.65 -12.83 -17.57
CA ALA A 124 1.72 -11.68 -17.58
C ALA A 124 1.94 -10.72 -18.77
N ALA A 125 3.13 -10.68 -19.37
CA ALA A 125 3.38 -9.96 -20.62
C ALA A 125 2.77 -10.67 -21.84
N GLN A 126 2.92 -12.00 -21.91
CA GLN A 126 2.58 -12.80 -23.08
C GLN A 126 1.08 -13.17 -23.15
N GLU A 127 0.48 -13.45 -22.00
CA GLU A 127 -0.92 -13.91 -21.92
C GLU A 127 -1.93 -12.94 -22.55
N PRO A 128 -1.77 -11.60 -22.46
CA PRO A 128 -2.61 -10.64 -23.17
C PRO A 128 -2.66 -10.81 -24.70
N PHE A 129 -1.73 -11.53 -25.32
CA PHE A 129 -1.74 -11.84 -26.75
C PHE A 129 -2.32 -13.24 -27.06
N GLY A 130 -2.56 -14.05 -26.04
CA GLY A 130 -3.18 -15.37 -26.16
C GLY A 130 -4.70 -15.34 -26.36
N PRO A 131 -5.31 -16.47 -26.77
CA PRO A 131 -6.75 -16.59 -26.97
C PRO A 131 -7.57 -16.41 -25.69
N ALA A 132 -7.02 -16.79 -24.52
CA ALA A 132 -7.70 -16.64 -23.24
C ALA A 132 -8.01 -15.18 -22.88
N PHE A 133 -7.28 -14.23 -23.47
CA PHE A 133 -7.46 -12.80 -23.26
C PHE A 133 -8.37 -12.14 -24.31
N ASP A 134 -8.86 -12.87 -25.32
CA ASP A 134 -9.74 -12.33 -26.36
C ASP A 134 -11.04 -11.75 -25.75
N GLU A 135 -11.72 -12.52 -24.89
CA GLU A 135 -12.96 -12.08 -24.22
C GLU A 135 -12.70 -10.84 -23.35
N ILE A 136 -11.55 -10.78 -22.67
CA ILE A 136 -11.19 -9.63 -21.83
C ILE A 136 -11.01 -8.37 -22.69
N VAL A 137 -10.33 -8.48 -23.83
CA VAL A 137 -10.15 -7.34 -24.76
C VAL A 137 -11.47 -6.90 -25.37
N ASP A 138 -12.35 -7.84 -25.70
CA ASP A 138 -13.69 -7.53 -26.21
C ASP A 138 -14.55 -6.82 -25.16
N ILE A 139 -14.47 -7.22 -23.88
CA ILE A 139 -15.16 -6.53 -22.79
C ILE A 139 -14.58 -5.13 -22.57
N LEU A 140 -13.24 -4.99 -22.52
CA LEU A 140 -12.59 -3.68 -22.43
C LEU A 140 -13.04 -2.74 -23.55
N TRP A 141 -13.19 -3.26 -24.77
CA TRP A 141 -13.65 -2.53 -25.93
C TRP A 141 -15.11 -2.10 -25.84
N THR A 142 -15.99 -3.01 -25.42
CA THR A 142 -17.44 -2.83 -25.47
C THR A 142 -17.99 -2.08 -24.26
N GLU A 143 -17.52 -2.39 -23.05
CA GLU A 143 -17.96 -1.72 -21.82
C GLU A 143 -17.26 -0.37 -21.61
N ASN A 144 -16.04 -0.21 -22.11
CA ASN A 144 -15.26 1.04 -22.02
C ASN A 144 -15.20 1.63 -20.60
N THR A 145 -15.07 0.77 -19.58
CA THR A 145 -14.95 1.21 -18.18
C THR A 145 -13.73 2.13 -18.03
N GLY A 146 -13.91 3.27 -17.35
CA GLY A 146 -12.85 4.28 -17.19
C GLY A 146 -12.47 5.04 -18.46
N ASN A 147 -13.15 4.84 -19.59
CA ASN A 147 -12.90 5.50 -20.87
C ASN A 147 -11.51 5.23 -21.49
N LEU A 148 -10.90 4.08 -21.19
CA LEU A 148 -9.59 3.71 -21.74
C LEU A 148 -9.67 3.35 -23.23
N ALA A 149 -10.59 2.45 -23.60
CA ALA A 149 -10.71 1.95 -24.97
C ALA A 149 -11.09 3.04 -25.97
N TRP A 150 -12.06 3.90 -25.63
CA TRP A 150 -12.48 4.99 -26.50
C TRP A 150 -11.41 6.09 -26.62
N HIS A 151 -10.59 6.31 -25.59
CA HIS A 151 -9.46 7.23 -25.69
C HIS A 151 -8.43 6.72 -26.71
N VAL A 152 -8.06 5.44 -26.63
CA VAL A 152 -7.17 4.79 -27.61
C VAL A 152 -7.78 4.83 -29.03
N LEU A 153 -9.09 4.55 -29.17
CA LEU A 153 -9.79 4.66 -30.45
C LEU A 153 -9.72 6.09 -31.02
N ARG A 154 -9.92 7.10 -30.18
CA ARG A 154 -9.85 8.50 -30.61
C ARG A 154 -8.45 8.84 -31.12
N MET A 155 -7.41 8.47 -30.38
CA MET A 155 -6.03 8.78 -30.76
C MET A 155 -5.60 8.04 -32.04
N THR A 156 -5.96 6.76 -32.19
CA THR A 156 -5.71 6.00 -33.43
C THR A 156 -6.49 6.54 -34.62
N SER A 157 -7.77 6.91 -34.43
CA SER A 157 -8.60 7.52 -35.48
C SER A 157 -8.09 8.89 -35.93
N ALA A 158 -7.45 9.63 -35.01
CA ALA A 158 -6.79 10.90 -35.31
C ALA A 158 -5.38 10.73 -35.92
N GLY A 159 -4.87 9.49 -36.04
CA GLY A 159 -3.52 9.21 -36.54
C GLY A 159 -2.41 9.55 -35.54
N ILE A 160 -2.74 9.77 -34.26
CA ILE A 160 -1.79 10.07 -33.19
C ILE A 160 -1.05 8.80 -32.75
N LEU A 161 -1.76 7.66 -32.69
CA LEU A 161 -1.19 6.34 -32.40
C LEU A 161 -1.27 5.43 -33.63
N GLU A 162 -0.22 4.66 -33.90
CA GLU A 162 -0.19 3.72 -35.03
C GLU A 162 -0.77 2.35 -34.65
N GLY A 163 -1.73 1.89 -35.47
CA GLY A 163 -2.26 0.53 -35.43
C GLY A 163 -3.65 0.37 -34.83
N PRO A 164 -4.16 -0.87 -34.76
CA PRO A 164 -5.50 -1.13 -34.29
C PRO A 164 -5.63 -0.89 -32.77
N PRO A 165 -6.71 -0.25 -32.29
CA PRO A 165 -6.92 0.02 -30.86
C PRO A 165 -6.83 -1.22 -29.96
N GLN A 166 -7.37 -2.35 -30.42
CA GLN A 166 -7.37 -3.60 -29.67
C GLN A 166 -5.96 -4.14 -29.42
N ARG A 167 -5.03 -3.92 -30.36
CA ARG A 167 -3.62 -4.27 -30.15
C ARG A 167 -2.97 -3.41 -29.09
N ILE A 168 -3.24 -2.10 -29.11
CA ILE A 168 -2.74 -1.18 -28.07
C ILE A 168 -3.31 -1.58 -26.69
N MET A 169 -4.57 -2.01 -26.60
CA MET A 169 -5.11 -2.51 -25.32
C MET A 169 -4.39 -3.76 -24.80
N ARG A 170 -3.98 -4.68 -25.68
CA ARG A 170 -3.16 -5.84 -25.31
C ARG A 170 -1.76 -5.43 -24.86
N GLU A 171 -1.13 -4.51 -25.58
CA GLU A 171 0.14 -3.91 -25.19
C GLU A 171 0.04 -3.24 -23.81
N LEU A 172 -1.03 -2.48 -23.54
CA LEU A 172 -1.28 -1.87 -22.23
C LEU A 172 -1.41 -2.91 -21.11
N ALA A 173 -2.14 -4.00 -21.33
CA ALA A 173 -2.23 -5.10 -20.35
C ALA A 173 -0.88 -5.81 -20.15
N ALA A 174 -0.12 -6.03 -21.23
CA ALA A 174 1.20 -6.67 -21.19
C ALA A 174 2.23 -5.86 -20.38
N LEU A 175 2.07 -4.54 -20.26
CA LEU A 175 2.89 -3.71 -19.38
C LEU A 175 2.71 -4.03 -17.89
N ALA A 176 1.78 -4.90 -17.51
CA ALA A 176 1.73 -5.46 -16.16
C ALA A 176 3.06 -6.14 -15.78
N TYR A 177 3.83 -6.65 -16.75
CA TYR A 177 5.22 -7.10 -16.58
C TYR A 177 6.10 -6.11 -15.82
N ALA A 178 5.90 -4.81 -16.07
CA ALA A 178 6.67 -3.75 -15.45
C ALA A 178 6.34 -3.54 -13.97
N HIS A 179 5.44 -4.32 -13.35
CA HIS A 179 5.36 -4.39 -11.89
C HIS A 179 6.66 -4.96 -11.28
N SER A 180 7.33 -5.89 -11.99
CA SER A 180 8.53 -6.55 -11.50
C SER A 180 9.76 -5.63 -11.57
N LYS A 181 10.26 -5.21 -10.41
CA LYS A 181 11.40 -4.28 -10.30
C LYS A 181 12.72 -4.90 -10.74
N SER A 182 12.92 -6.17 -10.40
CA SER A 182 14.10 -6.92 -10.84
C SER A 182 14.19 -7.04 -12.36
N ALA A 183 13.03 -7.13 -13.03
CA ALA A 183 12.95 -7.20 -14.48
C ALA A 183 13.00 -5.82 -15.15
N VAL A 184 12.35 -4.82 -14.54
CA VAL A 184 12.25 -3.45 -15.04
C VAL A 184 12.68 -2.45 -13.94
N PRO A 185 13.98 -2.18 -13.76
CA PRO A 185 14.43 -1.17 -12.80
C PRO A 185 13.86 0.23 -13.13
N PRO A 186 13.77 1.17 -12.16
CA PRO A 186 13.24 2.52 -12.39
C PRO A 186 13.87 3.24 -13.59
N ALA A 187 15.20 3.14 -13.76
CA ALA A 187 15.89 3.73 -14.90
C ALA A 187 15.37 3.22 -16.26
N LYS A 188 15.00 1.92 -16.35
CA LYS A 188 14.43 1.34 -17.56
C LYS A 188 12.96 1.71 -17.73
N LEU A 189 12.20 1.84 -16.64
CA LEU A 189 10.83 2.35 -16.70
C LEU A 189 10.78 3.82 -17.17
N ASN A 190 11.78 4.62 -16.82
CA ASN A 190 11.89 6.03 -17.21
C ASN A 190 12.32 6.21 -18.68
N ASP A 191 12.92 5.19 -19.30
CA ASP A 191 13.36 5.20 -20.69
C ASP A 191 12.37 4.40 -21.56
N THR A 192 11.49 5.11 -22.26
CA THR A 192 10.44 4.49 -23.08
C THR A 192 10.99 3.70 -24.26
N THR A 193 12.22 3.98 -24.71
CA THR A 193 12.91 3.21 -25.75
C THR A 193 13.40 1.89 -25.17
N ALA A 194 14.09 1.94 -24.03
CA ALA A 194 14.57 0.74 -23.35
C ALA A 194 13.42 -0.17 -22.89
N LEU A 195 12.29 0.43 -22.45
CA LEU A 195 11.07 -0.29 -22.12
C LEU A 195 10.48 -0.98 -23.35
N ARG A 196 10.36 -0.27 -24.48
CA ARG A 196 9.88 -0.83 -25.74
C ARG A 196 10.72 -2.03 -26.17
N ASP A 197 12.04 -1.89 -26.16
CA ASP A 197 12.95 -2.96 -26.57
C ASP A 197 12.86 -4.18 -25.64
N LEU A 198 12.68 -3.95 -24.33
CA LEU A 198 12.47 -5.02 -23.37
C LEU A 198 11.14 -5.74 -23.61
N MET A 199 10.04 -5.01 -23.83
CA MET A 199 8.74 -5.63 -24.10
C MET A 199 8.79 -6.45 -25.41
N ARG A 200 9.46 -5.94 -26.45
CA ARG A 200 9.69 -6.70 -27.68
C ARG A 200 10.47 -7.98 -27.43
N TYR A 201 11.53 -7.90 -26.62
CA TYR A 201 12.33 -9.06 -26.24
C TYR A 201 11.49 -10.11 -25.52
N VAL A 202 10.75 -9.72 -24.48
CA VAL A 202 9.94 -10.64 -23.67
C VAL A 202 8.85 -11.31 -24.51
N LEU A 203 8.17 -10.56 -25.39
CA LEU A 203 7.11 -11.12 -26.24
C LEU A 203 7.63 -12.03 -27.36
N SER A 204 8.90 -11.87 -27.76
CA SER A 204 9.44 -12.65 -28.88
C SER A 204 10.12 -13.95 -28.47
N HIS A 205 10.20 -14.24 -27.16
CA HIS A 205 10.90 -15.41 -26.63
C HIS A 205 9.95 -16.33 -25.85
N PRO A 206 10.01 -17.66 -26.04
CA PRO A 206 9.29 -18.60 -25.19
C PRO A 206 9.63 -18.41 -23.71
N LEU A 207 8.65 -18.64 -22.82
CA LEU A 207 8.87 -18.59 -21.37
C LEU A 207 10.03 -19.49 -20.91
N GLU A 208 10.22 -20.64 -21.56
CA GLU A 208 11.35 -21.55 -21.27
C GLU A 208 12.72 -20.92 -21.54
N ALA A 209 12.84 -20.12 -22.61
CA ALA A 209 14.05 -19.37 -22.88
C ALA A 209 14.30 -18.32 -21.79
N LEU A 210 13.26 -17.58 -21.39
CA LEU A 210 13.35 -16.55 -20.37
C LEU A 210 13.66 -17.15 -18.98
N TYR A 211 13.13 -18.33 -18.68
CA TYR A 211 13.44 -19.10 -17.48
C TYR A 211 14.93 -19.47 -17.40
N HIS A 212 15.46 -20.10 -18.46
CA HIS A 212 16.86 -20.51 -18.49
C HIS A 212 17.83 -19.32 -18.50
N GLN A 213 17.46 -18.22 -19.16
CA GLN A 213 18.23 -16.98 -19.07
C GLN A 213 18.32 -16.48 -17.62
N LYS A 214 17.19 -16.40 -16.90
CA LYS A 214 17.19 -15.98 -15.50
C LYS A 214 18.01 -16.89 -14.60
N LEU A 215 17.91 -18.20 -14.78
CA LEU A 215 18.70 -19.16 -13.99
C LEU A 215 20.20 -19.07 -14.30
N ARG A 216 20.57 -18.89 -15.57
CA ARG A 216 21.96 -18.65 -15.97
C ARG A 216 22.53 -17.40 -15.30
N ASP A 217 21.75 -16.32 -15.27
CA ASP A 217 22.17 -15.04 -14.68
C ASP A 217 22.27 -15.15 -13.14
N LYS A 218 21.49 -16.04 -12.51
CA LYS A 218 21.54 -16.36 -11.07
C LYS A 218 22.53 -17.49 -10.71
N ALA A 219 23.11 -18.17 -11.69
CA ALA A 219 23.96 -19.35 -11.47
C ALA A 219 25.19 -19.00 -10.63
N ARG A 220 25.45 -19.82 -9.60
CA ARG A 220 26.58 -19.63 -8.66
C ARG A 220 27.83 -20.37 -9.12
N THR A 221 27.65 -21.40 -9.95
CA THR A 221 28.75 -22.21 -10.49
C THR A 221 28.82 -22.12 -12.02
N GLN A 222 29.99 -22.41 -12.58
CA GLN A 222 30.17 -22.48 -14.03
C GLN A 222 29.37 -23.62 -14.66
N ASP A 223 29.23 -24.76 -13.97
CA ASP A 223 28.48 -25.91 -14.45
C ASP A 223 26.98 -25.62 -14.56
N GLU A 224 26.39 -24.99 -13.54
CA GLU A 224 25.00 -24.50 -13.59
C GLU A 224 24.80 -23.51 -14.76
N ARG A 225 25.74 -22.58 -14.92
CA ARG A 225 25.69 -21.60 -16.00
C ARG A 225 25.76 -22.27 -17.37
N ALA A 226 26.67 -23.22 -17.56
CA ALA A 226 26.82 -23.96 -18.81
C ALA A 226 25.60 -24.83 -19.12
N HIS A 227 25.00 -25.46 -18.10
CA HIS A 227 23.77 -26.24 -18.24
C HIS A 227 22.62 -25.37 -18.76
N HIS A 228 22.39 -24.21 -18.14
CA HIS A 228 21.32 -23.30 -18.57
C HIS A 228 21.61 -22.60 -19.90
N GLU A 229 22.88 -22.32 -20.23
CA GLU A 229 23.27 -21.82 -21.54
C GLU A 229 23.00 -22.85 -22.65
N ALA A 230 23.30 -24.13 -22.40
CA ALA A 230 22.99 -25.21 -23.35
C ALA A 230 21.48 -25.39 -23.53
N ALA A 231 20.69 -25.35 -22.45
CA ALA A 231 19.24 -25.40 -22.52
C ALA A 231 18.68 -24.20 -23.29
N LEU A 232 19.17 -22.98 -23.01
CA LEU A 232 18.80 -21.75 -23.71
C LEU A 232 19.05 -21.85 -25.22
N GLN A 233 20.18 -22.40 -25.65
CA GLN A 233 20.48 -22.59 -27.08
C GLN A 233 19.49 -23.52 -27.78
N GLN A 234 18.91 -24.50 -27.08
CA GLN A 234 17.89 -25.38 -27.63
C GLN A 234 16.54 -24.67 -27.79
N VAL A 235 16.11 -23.93 -26.77
CA VAL A 235 14.76 -23.32 -26.71
C VAL A 235 14.68 -21.92 -27.32
N ALA A 236 15.83 -21.25 -27.50
CA ALA A 236 15.96 -19.94 -28.16
C ALA A 236 16.54 -20.02 -29.57
N GLY A 237 16.57 -21.22 -30.18
CA GLY A 237 16.97 -21.39 -31.57
C GLY A 237 16.03 -20.66 -32.54
N ALA A 238 16.55 -20.24 -33.70
CA ALA A 238 15.79 -19.44 -34.67
C ALA A 238 14.43 -20.07 -35.08
N ALA A 239 14.36 -21.39 -35.17
CA ALA A 239 13.12 -22.11 -35.47
C ALA A 239 12.10 -22.01 -34.32
N ALA A 240 12.53 -22.20 -33.06
CA ALA A 240 11.67 -22.10 -31.88
C ALA A 240 11.15 -20.66 -31.68
N LEU A 241 12.01 -19.66 -31.90
CA LEU A 241 11.59 -18.26 -31.87
C LEU A 241 10.56 -17.94 -32.97
N ALA A 242 10.77 -18.45 -34.19
CA ALA A 242 9.82 -18.25 -35.28
C ALA A 242 8.47 -18.94 -35.00
N GLU A 243 8.48 -20.14 -34.43
CA GLU A 243 7.27 -20.86 -34.02
C GLU A 243 6.51 -20.12 -32.92
N HIS A 244 7.21 -19.64 -31.89
CA HIS A 244 6.62 -18.86 -30.82
C HIS A 244 6.01 -17.55 -31.32
N ARG A 245 6.75 -16.78 -32.14
CA ARG A 245 6.23 -15.56 -32.78
C ARG A 245 4.98 -15.85 -33.59
N LYS A 246 4.98 -16.95 -34.35
CA LYS A 246 3.81 -17.37 -35.12
C LYS A 246 2.60 -17.69 -34.24
N ALA A 247 2.83 -18.35 -33.11
CA ALA A 247 1.77 -18.74 -32.19
C ALA A 247 1.15 -17.56 -31.43
N VAL A 248 1.98 -16.60 -30.99
CA VAL A 248 1.56 -15.52 -30.08
C VAL A 248 1.31 -14.20 -30.81
N LEU A 249 2.09 -13.88 -31.85
CA LEU A 249 2.19 -12.51 -32.39
C LEU A 249 1.62 -12.33 -33.80
N ASP A 250 1.70 -13.32 -34.68
CA ASP A 250 1.26 -13.18 -36.09
C ASP A 250 -0.22 -12.80 -36.24
N ARG A 251 -1.05 -13.14 -35.26
CA ARG A 251 -2.48 -12.74 -35.23
C ARG A 251 -2.67 -11.24 -35.03
N HIS A 252 -1.71 -10.57 -34.38
CA HIS A 252 -1.85 -9.19 -33.90
C HIS A 252 -0.90 -8.21 -34.61
N TYR A 253 0.17 -8.72 -35.25
CA TYR A 253 1.18 -7.92 -35.90
C TYR A 253 1.47 -8.40 -37.32
N ALA A 254 1.40 -7.46 -38.28
CA ALA A 254 1.96 -7.67 -39.61
C ALA A 254 3.48 -7.45 -39.64
N ASP A 255 3.97 -6.52 -38.82
CA ASP A 255 5.39 -6.19 -38.64
C ASP A 255 5.64 -5.93 -37.16
N PHE A 256 5.95 -7.00 -36.41
CA PHE A 256 6.16 -6.94 -34.97
C PHE A 256 7.33 -6.02 -34.60
N ASP A 257 8.45 -6.16 -35.30
CA ASP A 257 9.68 -5.45 -34.99
C ASP A 257 9.53 -3.94 -35.16
N ARG A 258 8.76 -3.50 -36.15
CA ARG A 258 8.50 -2.08 -36.37
C ARG A 258 7.38 -1.52 -35.52
N THR A 259 6.31 -2.28 -35.25
CA THR A 259 5.06 -1.68 -34.73
C THR A 259 4.78 -1.96 -33.26
N ALA A 260 5.34 -3.01 -32.67
CA ALA A 260 5.10 -3.35 -31.25
C ALA A 260 5.55 -2.22 -30.32
N PHE A 261 4.61 -1.75 -29.49
CA PHE A 261 4.77 -0.66 -28.54
C PHE A 261 5.36 0.63 -29.14
N SER A 262 5.18 0.86 -30.44
CA SER A 262 5.71 2.05 -31.14
C SER A 262 5.20 3.36 -30.54
N TRP A 263 4.00 3.37 -29.97
CA TRP A 263 3.40 4.51 -29.30
C TRP A 263 4.17 4.98 -28.06
N LEU A 264 5.01 4.13 -27.43
CA LEU A 264 5.91 4.55 -26.34
C LEU A 264 6.95 5.59 -26.79
N GLN A 265 7.21 5.67 -28.10
CA GLN A 265 8.16 6.60 -28.71
C GLN A 265 7.47 7.68 -29.55
N ALA A 266 6.15 7.84 -29.41
CA ALA A 266 5.42 8.87 -30.13
C ALA A 266 5.88 10.26 -29.68
N THR A 267 6.02 11.17 -30.65
CA THR A 267 6.44 12.57 -30.42
C THR A 267 5.26 13.54 -30.37
N ASP A 268 4.06 13.08 -30.70
CA ASP A 268 2.85 13.89 -30.58
C ASP A 268 2.58 14.23 -29.10
N PRO A 269 2.26 15.50 -28.76
CA PRO A 269 2.05 15.89 -27.36
C PRO A 269 0.94 15.11 -26.64
N GLU A 270 -0.17 14.78 -27.32
CA GLU A 270 -1.25 13.99 -26.70
C GLU A 270 -0.79 12.55 -26.45
N ALA A 271 0.01 11.98 -27.36
CA ALA A 271 0.62 10.67 -27.15
C ALA A 271 1.62 10.67 -25.99
N GLN A 272 2.43 11.72 -25.86
CA GLN A 272 3.38 11.85 -24.74
C GLN A 272 2.66 11.95 -23.39
N GLU A 273 1.56 12.70 -23.31
CA GLU A 273 0.72 12.73 -22.10
C GLU A 273 0.16 11.36 -21.76
N PHE A 274 -0.32 10.62 -22.76
CA PHE A 274 -0.84 9.26 -22.58
C PHE A 274 0.25 8.30 -22.09
N VAL A 275 1.45 8.35 -22.68
CA VAL A 275 2.60 7.55 -22.23
C VAL A 275 2.98 7.87 -20.79
N LEU A 276 3.00 9.15 -20.40
CA LEU A 276 3.27 9.55 -19.02
C LEU A 276 2.21 9.00 -18.05
N ASP A 277 0.93 9.06 -18.42
CA ASP A 277 -0.15 8.49 -17.60
C ASP A 277 0.02 6.97 -17.42
N VAL A 278 0.39 6.25 -18.48
CA VAL A 278 0.67 4.81 -18.41
C VAL A 278 1.84 4.50 -17.47
N ILE A 279 2.97 5.20 -17.64
CA ILE A 279 4.20 4.97 -16.87
C ILE A 279 3.97 5.29 -15.39
N ASP A 280 3.29 6.39 -15.09
CA ASP A 280 2.98 6.76 -13.71
C ASP A 280 1.97 5.78 -13.07
N THR A 281 1.01 5.23 -13.84
CA THR A 281 0.14 4.14 -13.35
C THR A 281 0.95 2.89 -13.00
N ILE A 282 1.97 2.52 -13.78
CA ILE A 282 2.85 1.39 -13.46
C ILE A 282 3.63 1.63 -12.16
N ARG A 283 4.09 2.86 -11.90
CA ARG A 283 4.69 3.21 -10.60
C ARG A 283 3.70 3.04 -9.46
N CYS A 284 2.46 3.46 -9.67
CA CYS A 284 1.39 3.30 -8.69
C CYS A 284 1.11 1.81 -8.41
N LEU A 285 1.14 0.96 -9.44
CA LEU A 285 1.01 -0.49 -9.28
C LEU A 285 2.12 -1.08 -8.42
N ARG A 286 3.38 -0.73 -8.69
CA ARG A 286 4.52 -1.16 -7.87
C ARG A 286 4.39 -0.79 -6.40
N CYS A 287 3.83 0.39 -6.14
CA CYS A 287 3.56 0.84 -4.79
C CYS A 287 2.38 0.08 -4.18
N ALA A 288 1.28 -0.08 -4.92
CA ALA A 288 0.09 -0.77 -4.46
C ALA A 288 0.38 -2.23 -4.07
N ASP A 289 1.20 -2.94 -4.85
CA ASP A 289 1.65 -4.29 -4.57
C ASP A 289 2.57 -4.37 -3.32
N ALA A 290 3.49 -3.41 -3.17
CA ALA A 290 4.33 -3.33 -1.97
C ALA A 290 3.53 -3.00 -0.68
N LEU A 291 2.43 -2.25 -0.83
CA LEU A 291 1.54 -1.79 0.24
C LEU A 291 0.33 -2.70 0.47
N ARG A 292 0.33 -3.90 -0.13
CA ARG A 292 -0.72 -4.90 0.07
C ARG A 292 -0.92 -5.28 1.54
N GLN A 293 -2.02 -5.95 1.84
CA GLN A 293 -2.34 -6.48 3.17
C GLN A 293 -1.18 -7.28 3.77
N ARG A 294 -0.91 -7.03 5.05
CA ARG A 294 0.18 -7.61 5.84
C ARG A 294 -0.33 -8.05 7.23
N GLY A 295 0.51 -8.77 7.96
CA GLY A 295 0.24 -9.23 9.32
C GLY A 295 -0.93 -10.19 9.46
N THR A 296 -1.74 -10.07 10.51
CA THR A 296 -2.83 -11.04 10.79
C THR A 296 -3.92 -11.09 9.71
N HIS A 297 -3.99 -10.07 8.86
CA HIS A 297 -4.87 -10.04 7.69
C HIS A 297 -4.26 -10.71 6.45
N LEU A 298 -2.93 -10.85 6.42
CA LEU A 298 -2.22 -11.56 5.39
C LEU A 298 -2.51 -13.06 5.48
N ARG A 299 -2.89 -13.60 4.34
CA ARG A 299 -2.90 -15.04 4.14
C ARG A 299 -1.71 -15.45 3.28
N THR A 300 -1.34 -16.71 3.35
CA THR A 300 -0.44 -17.29 2.36
C THR A 300 -1.21 -17.61 1.08
N SER A 301 -0.50 -18.01 0.02
CA SER A 301 -1.12 -18.53 -1.21
C SER A 301 -2.00 -19.76 -0.94
N GLY A 302 -1.66 -20.57 0.06
CA GLY A 302 -2.49 -21.67 0.59
C GLY A 302 -3.63 -21.22 1.52
N SER A 303 -3.90 -19.91 1.61
CA SER A 303 -4.92 -19.31 2.47
C SER A 303 -4.71 -19.49 3.99
N TYR A 304 -3.47 -19.75 4.43
CA TYR A 304 -3.13 -19.87 5.86
C TYR A 304 -2.90 -18.52 6.51
N GLN A 305 -3.29 -18.37 7.77
CA GLN A 305 -3.01 -17.14 8.52
C GLN A 305 -1.53 -17.09 8.90
N ILE A 306 -0.94 -15.89 8.82
CA ILE A 306 0.40 -15.59 9.29
C ILE A 306 0.29 -14.55 10.41
N PHE A 307 0.96 -14.78 11.54
CA PHE A 307 1.01 -13.82 12.64
C PHE A 307 2.34 -13.92 13.40
N ILE A 308 2.66 -12.90 14.16
CA ILE A 308 3.90 -12.86 14.94
C ILE A 308 3.71 -13.48 16.33
N ASP A 309 4.63 -14.34 16.76
CA ASP A 309 4.67 -14.83 18.13
C ASP A 309 5.33 -13.79 19.07
N GLN A 310 4.65 -13.43 20.16
CA GLN A 310 5.18 -12.48 21.14
C GLN A 310 6.34 -13.04 21.96
N LYS A 311 6.48 -14.37 22.06
CA LYS A 311 7.56 -14.98 22.86
C LYS A 311 8.87 -15.03 22.08
N THR A 312 8.84 -15.37 20.80
CA THR A 312 10.04 -15.54 19.98
C THR A 312 10.26 -14.43 18.95
N ALA A 313 9.23 -13.64 18.61
CA ALA A 313 9.22 -12.70 17.49
C ALA A 313 9.41 -13.34 16.10
N ASN A 314 9.11 -14.63 15.97
CA ASN A 314 9.07 -15.34 14.69
C ASN A 314 7.67 -15.25 14.07
N ALA A 315 7.60 -15.48 12.76
CA ALA A 315 6.33 -15.72 12.09
C ALA A 315 5.80 -17.11 12.47
N VAL A 316 4.50 -17.21 12.68
CA VAL A 316 3.78 -18.45 12.88
C VAL A 316 2.70 -18.56 11.80
N TYR A 317 2.70 -19.71 11.12
CA TYR A 317 1.68 -20.09 10.16
C TYR A 317 0.67 -21.01 10.83
N ALA A 318 -0.61 -20.62 10.79
CA ALA A 318 -1.71 -21.51 11.17
C ALA A 318 -2.18 -22.29 9.94
N LEU A 319 -1.67 -23.52 9.82
CA LEU A 319 -2.02 -24.45 8.76
C LEU A 319 -3.28 -25.20 9.16
N HIS A 320 -4.23 -25.30 8.24
CA HIS A 320 -5.48 -26.04 8.44
C HIS A 320 -5.60 -27.15 7.40
N ASP A 321 -6.06 -28.32 7.84
CA ASP A 321 -6.45 -29.39 6.94
C ASP A 321 -7.98 -29.47 6.77
N SER A 322 -8.42 -30.34 5.87
CA SER A 322 -9.83 -30.59 5.56
C SER A 322 -10.63 -31.13 6.74
N ASP A 323 -9.97 -31.74 7.74
CA ASP A 323 -10.60 -32.27 8.95
C ASP A 323 -10.78 -31.17 10.02
N GLY A 324 -10.30 -29.95 9.77
CA GLY A 324 -10.35 -28.83 10.70
C GLY A 324 -9.27 -28.88 11.79
N ARG A 325 -8.25 -29.74 11.65
CA ARG A 325 -7.08 -29.72 12.54
C ARG A 325 -6.23 -28.49 12.22
N THR A 326 -5.63 -27.93 13.27
CA THR A 326 -4.77 -26.74 13.16
C THR A 326 -3.35 -27.10 13.58
N PHE A 327 -2.39 -26.80 12.73
CA PHE A 327 -0.96 -26.95 12.99
C PHE A 327 -0.30 -25.58 13.01
N LEU A 328 0.50 -25.30 14.03
CA LEU A 328 1.25 -24.06 14.14
C LEU A 328 2.70 -24.33 13.73
N LEU A 329 3.11 -23.76 12.59
CA LEU A 329 4.48 -23.85 12.09
C LEU A 329 5.19 -22.53 12.32
N GLU A 330 6.24 -22.55 13.12
CA GLU A 330 7.09 -21.38 13.39
C GLU A 330 8.20 -21.26 12.33
N ALA A 331 8.47 -20.03 11.90
CA ALA A 331 9.47 -19.71 10.89
C ALA A 331 10.46 -18.64 11.37
N ASP A 332 11.74 -18.99 11.37
CA ASP A 332 12.85 -18.05 11.59
C ASP A 332 13.25 -17.39 10.27
N ASN A 333 12.37 -16.52 9.77
CA ASN A 333 12.61 -15.71 8.58
C ASN A 333 12.27 -14.25 8.89
N ALA A 334 13.26 -13.36 8.76
CA ALA A 334 13.12 -11.95 9.12
C ALA A 334 12.05 -11.21 8.30
N LEU A 335 11.92 -11.55 7.00
CA LEU A 335 10.92 -10.95 6.12
C LEU A 335 9.52 -11.35 6.59
N ASN A 336 9.24 -12.65 6.67
CA ASN A 336 7.92 -13.16 7.06
C ASN A 336 7.52 -12.68 8.46
N ALA A 337 8.45 -12.67 9.42
CA ALA A 337 8.19 -12.21 10.78
C ALA A 337 7.97 -10.69 10.85
N GLY A 338 8.70 -9.90 10.04
CA GLY A 338 8.46 -8.47 9.95
C GLY A 338 7.11 -8.16 9.32
N GLU A 339 6.75 -8.85 8.23
CA GLU A 339 5.46 -8.73 7.56
C GLU A 339 4.32 -9.13 8.50
N ALA A 340 4.53 -10.18 9.30
CA ALA A 340 3.58 -10.64 10.31
C ALA A 340 3.28 -9.60 11.40
N ASN A 341 4.19 -8.63 11.63
CA ASN A 341 4.02 -7.58 12.63
C ASN A 341 3.59 -6.23 12.05
N ILE A 342 3.57 -6.05 10.72
CA ILE A 342 3.05 -4.83 10.10
C ILE A 342 1.53 -4.92 10.00
N GLU A 343 0.85 -3.93 10.57
CA GLU A 343 -0.61 -3.80 10.49
C GLU A 343 -1.03 -2.92 9.33
N VAL A 344 -0.34 -1.80 9.13
CA VAL A 344 -0.62 -0.84 8.06
C VAL A 344 0.69 -0.44 7.40
N SER A 345 0.67 -0.39 6.07
CA SER A 345 1.64 0.32 5.25
C SER A 345 0.86 1.13 4.21
N GLU A 346 1.04 2.45 4.17
CA GLU A 346 0.30 3.31 3.23
C GLU A 346 1.07 4.57 2.83
N ILE A 347 0.63 5.19 1.74
CA ILE A 347 1.09 6.53 1.35
C ILE A 347 0.09 7.56 1.89
N THR A 348 0.57 8.53 2.68
CA THR A 348 -0.27 9.64 3.20
C THR A 348 -0.62 10.63 2.09
N PRO A 349 -1.62 11.51 2.27
CA PRO A 349 -1.93 12.57 1.30
C PRO A 349 -0.76 13.51 0.99
N GLU A 350 0.20 13.66 1.92
CA GLU A 350 1.44 14.43 1.69
C GLU A 350 2.54 13.62 0.98
N GLY A 351 2.25 12.38 0.57
CA GLY A 351 3.18 11.52 -0.14
C GLY A 351 4.27 10.91 0.76
N HIS A 352 4.01 10.77 2.06
CA HIS A 352 4.90 10.07 2.98
C HIS A 352 4.52 8.60 3.08
N LEU A 353 5.49 7.72 3.34
CA LEU A 353 5.25 6.30 3.57
C LEU A 353 5.06 6.09 5.07
N ARG A 354 3.93 5.53 5.49
CA ARG A 354 3.55 5.37 6.90
C ARG A 354 3.39 3.89 7.26
N PHE A 355 3.96 3.50 8.39
CA PHE A 355 3.90 2.15 8.93
C PHE A 355 3.30 2.10 10.33
N ALA A 356 2.41 1.14 10.57
CA ALA A 356 1.94 0.79 11.90
C ALA A 356 2.22 -0.69 12.20
N PHE A 357 2.45 -1.00 13.49
CA PHE A 357 2.79 -2.34 13.95
C PHE A 357 1.73 -2.91 14.88
N PHE A 358 1.50 -4.23 14.79
CA PHE A 358 0.60 -4.95 15.70
C PHE A 358 1.12 -4.92 17.13
N HIS A 359 2.41 -5.24 17.34
CA HIS A 359 3.03 -5.33 18.67
C HIS A 359 4.41 -4.67 18.69
N GLY A 360 4.70 -4.00 19.81
CA GLY A 360 6.04 -3.54 20.15
C GLY A 360 6.58 -4.17 21.43
N SER A 361 5.77 -4.89 22.21
CA SER A 361 6.19 -5.59 23.42
C SER A 361 6.37 -7.09 23.17
N PHE A 362 7.51 -7.64 23.60
CA PHE A 362 7.88 -9.04 23.38
C PHE A 362 8.42 -9.67 24.67
N GLY A 363 8.21 -10.97 24.85
CA GLY A 363 8.41 -11.68 26.12
C GLY A 363 9.85 -11.74 26.63
N SER A 364 10.83 -11.30 25.84
CA SER A 364 12.23 -11.17 26.26
C SER A 364 12.97 -10.08 25.49
N GLY A 365 14.08 -9.59 26.04
CA GLY A 365 14.95 -8.64 25.31
C GLY A 365 15.58 -9.21 24.04
N GLU A 366 15.73 -10.53 23.93
CA GLU A 366 16.16 -11.18 22.69
C GLU A 366 15.07 -11.13 21.61
N ALA A 367 13.85 -11.51 21.98
CA ALA A 367 12.69 -11.45 21.09
C ALA A 367 12.41 -10.01 20.64
N MET A 368 12.53 -9.03 21.55
CA MET A 368 12.45 -7.61 21.22
C MET A 368 13.46 -7.21 20.14
N ARG A 369 14.76 -7.54 20.33
CA ARG A 369 15.80 -7.25 19.34
C ARG A 369 15.55 -7.95 18.00
N ARG A 370 15.00 -9.17 18.02
CA ARG A 370 14.61 -9.90 16.81
C ARG A 370 13.46 -9.20 16.10
N ALA A 371 12.38 -8.87 16.81
CA ALA A 371 11.22 -8.13 16.26
C ALA A 371 11.63 -6.81 15.62
N VAL A 372 12.46 -6.02 16.30
CA VAL A 372 12.99 -4.75 15.79
C VAL A 372 13.75 -4.95 14.47
N ARG A 373 14.65 -5.94 14.41
CA ARG A 373 15.40 -6.26 13.18
C ARG A 373 14.48 -6.72 12.05
N ASN A 374 13.52 -7.59 12.36
CA ASN A 374 12.59 -8.14 11.38
C ASN A 374 11.69 -7.04 10.79
N ALA A 375 11.13 -6.17 11.64
CA ALA A 375 10.36 -5.01 11.21
C ALA A 375 11.21 -4.05 10.34
N ALA A 376 12.45 -3.78 10.74
CA ALA A 376 13.35 -2.92 9.98
C ALA A 376 13.69 -3.47 8.58
N VAL A 377 13.85 -4.80 8.43
CA VAL A 377 14.05 -5.44 7.12
C VAL A 377 12.88 -5.17 6.18
N VAL A 378 11.66 -5.29 6.67
CA VAL A 378 10.45 -5.11 5.84
C VAL A 378 10.17 -3.64 5.56
N VAL A 379 10.43 -2.74 6.52
CA VAL A 379 10.37 -1.29 6.27
C VAL A 379 11.36 -0.88 5.18
N ASP A 380 12.59 -1.40 5.22
CA ASP A 380 13.64 -1.15 4.23
C ASP A 380 13.26 -1.67 2.83
N ASP A 381 12.66 -2.86 2.76
CA ASP A 381 12.13 -3.47 1.52
C ASP A 381 10.99 -2.63 0.91
N ILE A 382 9.96 -2.33 1.70
CA ILE A 382 8.78 -1.58 1.23
C ILE A 382 9.15 -0.13 0.88
N GLN A 383 10.05 0.51 1.63
CA GLN A 383 10.46 1.88 1.29
C GLN A 383 11.26 1.92 -0.01
N SER A 384 12.14 0.94 -0.27
CA SER A 384 12.86 0.83 -1.56
C SER A 384 11.83 0.75 -2.68
N ASP A 385 10.84 -0.12 -2.46
CA ASP A 385 9.77 -0.39 -3.40
C ASP A 385 8.88 0.81 -3.75
N VAL A 386 8.55 1.64 -2.76
CA VAL A 386 7.67 2.80 -2.92
C VAL A 386 8.46 4.04 -3.32
N VAL A 387 9.53 4.37 -2.59
CA VAL A 387 10.31 5.59 -2.80
C VAL A 387 11.06 5.54 -4.12
N GLU A 388 11.73 4.43 -4.44
CA GLU A 388 12.53 4.33 -5.67
C GLU A 388 11.66 4.22 -6.92
N SER A 389 10.40 3.80 -6.78
CA SER A 389 9.44 3.82 -7.89
C SER A 389 9.22 5.22 -8.47
N PHE A 390 9.47 6.28 -7.68
CA PHE A 390 9.38 7.68 -8.14
C PHE A 390 10.75 8.34 -8.36
N ALA A 391 11.84 7.58 -8.30
CA ALA A 391 13.19 8.13 -8.51
C ALA A 391 13.34 8.73 -9.92
N GLY A 392 13.82 9.97 -9.97
CA GLY A 392 14.04 10.71 -11.21
C GLY A 392 12.78 11.36 -11.81
N VAL A 393 11.63 11.29 -11.12
CA VAL A 393 10.42 12.02 -11.52
C VAL A 393 10.54 13.49 -11.12
N ALA A 394 10.34 14.40 -12.07
CA ALA A 394 10.41 15.84 -11.81
C ALA A 394 9.31 16.28 -10.84
N GLY A 395 9.68 17.02 -9.79
CA GLY A 395 8.74 17.52 -8.79
C GLY A 395 8.28 16.50 -7.75
N ALA A 396 8.84 15.29 -7.74
CA ALA A 396 8.57 14.33 -6.68
C ALA A 396 9.14 14.83 -5.35
N ASN A 397 8.29 15.06 -4.35
CA ASN A 397 8.73 15.45 -3.02
C ASN A 397 9.56 14.35 -2.36
N ASP A 398 10.50 14.71 -1.47
CA ASP A 398 11.22 13.74 -0.64
C ASP A 398 10.25 13.01 0.31
N ALA A 399 10.04 11.71 0.07
CA ALA A 399 9.15 10.90 0.91
C ALA A 399 9.77 10.71 2.29
N ARG A 400 9.05 11.04 3.35
CA ARG A 400 9.42 10.60 4.71
C ARG A 400 8.93 9.18 4.95
N VAL A 401 9.63 8.47 5.82
CA VAL A 401 9.24 7.15 6.34
C VAL A 401 8.75 7.38 7.77
N LEU A 402 7.45 7.26 7.99
CA LEU A 402 6.80 7.52 9.27
C LEU A 402 6.54 6.19 9.98
N LEU A 403 7.12 6.01 11.15
CA LEU A 403 6.95 4.81 11.97
C LEU A 403 6.04 5.12 13.17
N GLU A 404 4.88 4.49 13.24
CA GLU A 404 3.98 4.69 14.38
C GLU A 404 4.50 4.04 15.65
N HIS A 405 4.38 4.75 16.78
CA HIS A 405 4.51 4.15 18.10
C HIS A 405 3.49 3.02 18.30
N THR A 406 3.82 2.06 19.16
CA THR A 406 2.88 1.00 19.56
C THR A 406 2.35 1.29 20.95
N GLU A 407 1.07 0.96 21.19
CA GLU A 407 0.42 1.22 22.49
C GLU A 407 1.04 0.40 23.64
N ASP A 408 1.64 -0.75 23.33
CA ASP A 408 2.22 -1.69 24.28
C ASP A 408 3.72 -1.42 24.57
N ASN A 409 4.40 -0.67 23.71
CA ASN A 409 5.79 -0.26 23.90
C ASN A 409 6.14 1.00 23.05
N PRO A 410 6.12 2.21 23.63
CA PRO A 410 6.36 3.43 22.88
C PRO A 410 7.78 3.51 22.28
N GLU A 411 8.76 2.79 22.83
CA GLU A 411 10.15 2.80 22.36
C GLU A 411 10.35 1.97 21.07
N PHE A 412 9.45 1.04 20.76
CA PHE A 412 9.62 0.08 19.67
C PHE A 412 9.90 0.76 18.32
N ALA A 413 9.11 1.78 17.97
CA ALA A 413 9.27 2.52 16.72
C ALA A 413 10.63 3.24 16.62
N THR A 414 11.15 3.73 17.75
CA THR A 414 12.47 4.39 17.80
C THR A 414 13.58 3.37 17.56
N LEU A 415 13.49 2.20 18.18
CA LEU A 415 14.45 1.12 17.96
C LEU A 415 14.42 0.60 16.52
N VAL A 416 13.24 0.51 15.90
CA VAL A 416 13.11 0.17 14.47
C VAL A 416 13.75 1.27 13.61
N ALA A 417 13.48 2.55 13.90
CA ALA A 417 14.08 3.67 13.18
C ALA A 417 15.62 3.60 13.20
N ASP A 418 16.23 3.36 14.36
CA ASP A 418 17.69 3.24 14.50
C ASP A 418 18.26 2.14 13.60
N VAL A 419 17.59 0.98 13.53
CA VAL A 419 18.04 -0.14 12.68
C VAL A 419 17.82 0.15 11.20
N VAL A 420 16.71 0.80 10.82
CA VAL A 420 16.47 1.22 9.43
C VAL A 420 17.55 2.22 8.98
N ILE A 421 17.86 3.23 9.81
CA ILE A 421 18.90 4.23 9.52
C ILE A 421 20.28 3.57 9.45
N ALA A 422 20.59 2.62 10.34
CA ALA A 422 21.86 1.90 10.30
C ALA A 422 22.03 1.08 9.01
N ARG A 423 20.95 0.51 8.46
CA ARG A 423 20.96 -0.24 7.20
C ARG A 423 21.04 0.67 5.97
N SER A 424 20.32 1.79 6.03
CA SER A 424 20.16 2.74 4.93
C SER A 424 20.44 4.17 5.43
N PRO A 425 21.73 4.54 5.63
CA PRO A 425 22.10 5.82 6.25
C PRO A 425 21.59 7.07 5.52
N GLY A 426 21.33 6.97 4.22
CA GLY A 426 20.72 8.04 3.43
C GLY A 426 19.28 8.39 3.83
N LEU A 427 18.65 7.61 4.70
CA LEU A 427 17.31 7.86 5.23
C LEU A 427 17.30 8.58 6.59
N ALA A 428 18.46 8.90 7.18
CA ALA A 428 18.55 9.45 8.54
C ALA A 428 17.61 10.65 8.80
N ASP A 429 17.57 11.61 7.87
CA ASP A 429 16.73 12.80 8.00
C ASP A 429 15.26 12.59 7.54
N ARG A 430 14.93 11.37 7.10
CA ARG A 430 13.64 11.02 6.47
C ARG A 430 12.82 10.04 7.31
N VAL A 431 13.45 9.29 8.22
CA VAL A 431 12.74 8.38 9.13
C VAL A 431 12.29 9.15 10.37
N LEU A 432 10.98 9.17 10.64
CA LEU A 432 10.39 9.86 11.78
C LEU A 432 9.48 8.92 12.56
N CYS A 433 9.59 8.93 13.89
CA CYS A 433 8.60 8.31 14.74
C CYS A 433 7.39 9.25 14.92
N VAL A 434 6.19 8.71 14.76
CA VAL A 434 4.93 9.46 14.80
C VAL A 434 3.93 8.78 15.74
N PRO A 435 2.91 9.52 16.24
CA PRO A 435 1.87 8.94 17.07
C PRO A 435 1.11 7.81 16.39
N SER A 436 0.66 6.85 17.20
CA SER A 436 -0.14 5.72 16.73
C SER A 436 -1.54 6.17 16.31
N LEU A 437 -1.94 5.80 15.09
CA LEU A 437 -3.30 5.96 14.58
C LEU A 437 -4.00 4.62 14.39
N ARG A 438 -3.29 3.52 14.64
CA ARG A 438 -3.75 2.15 14.48
C ARG A 438 -5.13 1.86 15.09
N SER A 439 -5.35 2.29 16.33
CA SER A 439 -6.62 2.08 17.05
C SER A 439 -7.64 3.20 16.82
N ALA A 440 -7.33 4.18 15.97
CA ALA A 440 -8.20 5.32 15.73
C ALA A 440 -9.43 4.91 14.92
N PRO A 441 -10.65 5.33 15.32
CA PRO A 441 -11.83 5.13 14.50
C PRO A 441 -11.64 5.75 13.11
N GLU A 442 -12.03 5.03 12.05
CA GLU A 442 -11.74 5.44 10.68
C GLU A 442 -12.22 6.87 10.31
N PRO A 443 -13.39 7.35 10.75
CA PRO A 443 -13.77 8.75 10.54
C PRO A 443 -12.81 9.75 11.18
N GLU A 444 -12.38 9.50 12.43
CA GLU A 444 -11.42 10.36 13.14
C GLU A 444 -10.03 10.29 12.51
N ARG A 445 -9.58 9.08 12.13
CA ARG A 445 -8.30 8.86 11.44
C ARG A 445 -8.23 9.61 10.10
N ARG A 446 -9.27 9.49 9.26
CA ARG A 446 -9.34 10.22 7.98
C ARG A 446 -9.31 11.72 8.20
N ARG A 447 -10.06 12.23 9.18
CA ARG A 447 -10.04 13.66 9.52
C ARG A 447 -8.65 14.12 9.91
N PHE A 448 -7.95 13.37 10.76
CA PHE A 448 -6.59 13.72 11.18
C PHE A 448 -5.61 13.73 10.00
N LEU A 449 -5.68 12.75 9.10
CA LEU A 449 -4.80 12.67 7.93
C LEU A 449 -5.13 13.72 6.85
N ALA A 450 -6.38 14.16 6.75
CA ALA A 450 -6.81 15.24 5.84
C ALA A 450 -6.64 16.65 6.43
N ALA A 451 -6.40 16.76 7.74
CA ALA A 451 -6.24 18.04 8.43
C ALA A 451 -4.86 18.65 8.17
N ASN A 452 -4.80 19.99 8.25
CA ASN A 452 -3.59 20.73 7.92
C ASN A 452 -2.52 20.57 9.00
N ALA A 453 -1.25 20.51 8.58
CA ALA A 453 -0.14 20.74 9.49
C ALA A 453 -0.29 22.11 10.15
N ILE A 454 0.12 22.20 11.41
CA ILE A 454 0.14 23.48 12.11
C ILE A 454 1.43 24.21 11.75
N GLU A 455 1.29 25.33 11.06
CA GLU A 455 2.40 26.24 10.73
C GLU A 455 2.56 27.36 11.77
N TRP A 456 1.91 27.22 12.93
CA TRP A 456 1.94 28.24 13.96
C TRP A 456 3.33 28.44 14.52
N ASP A 457 3.68 29.71 14.69
CA ASP A 457 4.87 30.12 15.41
C ASP A 457 4.72 29.85 16.93
N ARG A 458 5.83 30.03 17.66
CA ARG A 458 5.87 29.79 19.09
C ARG A 458 4.91 30.69 19.88
N GLU A 459 4.69 31.93 19.43
CA GLU A 459 3.81 32.89 20.13
C GLU A 459 2.33 32.50 19.99
N GLN A 460 1.92 32.07 18.80
CA GLN A 460 0.58 31.54 18.53
C GLN A 460 0.28 30.31 19.40
N ARG A 461 1.24 29.38 19.51
CA ARG A 461 1.12 28.20 20.39
C ARG A 461 0.98 28.59 21.86
N ILE A 462 1.81 29.51 22.34
CA ILE A 462 1.72 30.05 23.71
C ILE A 462 0.37 30.73 23.95
N THR A 463 -0.13 31.47 22.96
CA THR A 463 -1.44 32.13 23.05
C THR A 463 -2.57 31.12 23.17
N LEU A 464 -2.54 30.03 22.40
CA LEU A 464 -3.50 28.94 22.55
C LEU A 464 -3.41 28.32 23.96
N LEU A 465 -2.20 28.03 24.46
CA LEU A 465 -2.03 27.49 25.81
C LEU A 465 -2.60 28.41 26.89
N ARG A 466 -2.41 29.73 26.76
CA ARG A 466 -3.01 30.71 27.67
C ARG A 466 -4.54 30.66 27.62
N ASN A 467 -5.13 30.58 26.43
CA ASN A 467 -6.59 30.47 26.28
C ASN A 467 -7.13 29.18 26.91
N VAL A 468 -6.44 28.05 26.72
CA VAL A 468 -6.76 26.77 27.37
C VAL A 468 -6.65 26.88 28.90
N ALA A 469 -5.64 27.60 29.40
CA ALA A 469 -5.49 27.84 30.84
C ALA A 469 -6.66 28.62 31.44
N THR A 470 -7.29 29.54 30.70
CA THR A 470 -8.50 30.25 31.17
C THR A 470 -9.69 29.33 31.42
N ARG A 471 -9.68 28.11 30.87
CA ARG A 471 -10.66 27.05 31.13
C ARG A 471 -10.31 26.17 32.34
N GLY A 472 -9.26 26.52 33.08
CA GLY A 472 -8.83 25.82 34.28
C GLY A 472 -7.83 24.69 34.04
N TYR A 473 -7.36 24.48 32.80
CA TYR A 473 -6.38 23.44 32.47
C TYR A 473 -4.96 23.88 32.83
N LYS A 474 -4.17 22.95 33.37
CA LYS A 474 -2.76 23.15 33.66
C LYS A 474 -1.96 23.12 32.37
N THR A 475 -1.24 24.19 32.05
CA THR A 475 -0.55 24.34 30.75
C THR A 475 0.89 24.82 30.86
N GLU A 476 1.30 25.27 32.05
CA GLU A 476 2.63 25.84 32.30
C GLU A 476 3.78 24.86 32.12
N HIS A 477 3.51 23.55 32.15
CA HIS A 477 4.50 22.50 31.93
C HIS A 477 4.65 22.12 30.45
N ILE A 478 3.76 22.59 29.58
CA ILE A 478 3.72 22.17 28.18
C ILE A 478 4.81 22.92 27.41
N ASP A 479 5.76 22.19 26.86
CA ASP A 479 6.71 22.74 25.88
C ASP A 479 5.95 23.03 24.57
N PRO A 480 5.91 24.28 24.06
CA PRO A 480 5.18 24.61 22.84
C PRO A 480 5.69 23.91 21.57
N ASP A 481 6.94 23.45 21.53
CA ASP A 481 7.48 22.72 20.38
C ASP A 481 7.13 21.24 20.44
N LEU A 482 7.20 20.63 21.62
CA LEU A 482 6.88 19.21 21.79
C LEU A 482 5.37 18.96 21.88
N GLY A 483 4.63 19.82 22.58
CA GLY A 483 3.19 19.69 22.79
C GLY A 483 2.37 19.83 21.50
N PHE A 484 2.85 20.57 20.51
CA PHE A 484 2.18 20.72 19.22
C PHE A 484 2.77 19.82 18.13
N ARG A 485 3.75 18.97 18.47
CA ARG A 485 4.35 18.04 17.53
C ARG A 485 3.29 17.09 16.99
N ASN A 486 3.16 17.00 15.67
CA ASN A 486 2.13 16.20 14.98
C ASN A 486 0.68 16.61 15.26
N ALA A 487 0.44 17.75 15.93
CA ALA A 487 -0.90 18.30 16.04
C ALA A 487 -1.36 18.80 14.66
N ARG A 488 -2.66 18.69 14.40
CA ARG A 488 -3.28 19.10 13.13
C ARG A 488 -4.41 20.07 13.36
N LEU A 489 -4.68 20.92 12.38
CA LEU A 489 -5.81 21.83 12.37
C LEU A 489 -6.87 21.33 11.39
N GLY A 490 -7.99 20.86 11.93
CA GLY A 490 -9.15 20.41 11.16
C GLY A 490 -10.24 21.46 11.15
N HIS A 491 -11.10 21.38 10.14
CA HIS A 491 -12.32 22.18 10.02
C HIS A 491 -13.52 21.23 10.05
N LEU A 492 -14.61 21.65 10.70
CA LEU A 492 -15.88 20.93 10.72
C LEU A 492 -16.99 21.82 10.19
N SER A 493 -17.78 21.26 9.27
CA SER A 493 -19.01 21.88 8.77
C SER A 493 -20.23 21.50 9.62
N PRO A 494 -21.33 22.29 9.60
CA PRO A 494 -22.55 21.96 10.30
C PRO A 494 -23.08 20.57 9.96
N GLY A 495 -23.45 19.80 10.99
CA GLY A 495 -23.91 18.42 10.90
C GLY A 495 -22.81 17.36 10.95
N GLU A 496 -21.54 17.73 10.84
CA GLU A 496 -20.44 16.77 10.90
C GLU A 496 -20.21 16.24 12.32
N CYS A 497 -20.11 14.91 12.44
CA CYS A 497 -19.82 14.23 13.71
C CYS A 497 -18.31 14.23 13.99
N LEU A 498 -17.87 14.94 15.03
CA LEU A 498 -16.48 14.97 15.47
C LEU A 498 -16.06 13.67 16.15
N THR A 499 -16.83 13.21 17.13
CA THR A 499 -16.60 11.93 17.83
C THR A 499 -17.92 11.19 17.98
N GLU A 500 -17.86 9.86 17.91
CA GLU A 500 -19.04 9.00 18.11
C GLU A 500 -18.93 8.25 19.43
N VAL A 501 -20.03 8.17 20.18
CA VAL A 501 -20.10 7.41 21.42
C VAL A 501 -19.75 5.93 21.20
N GLY A 502 -18.97 5.33 22.10
CA GLY A 502 -18.51 3.96 21.98
C GLY A 502 -17.30 3.76 21.04
N ALA A 503 -16.90 4.76 20.27
CA ALA A 503 -15.68 4.70 19.47
C ALA A 503 -14.41 4.81 20.35
N ARG A 504 -13.29 4.21 19.95
CA ARG A 504 -12.01 4.30 20.68
C ARG A 504 -11.54 5.77 20.77
N ALA A 505 -11.10 6.23 21.94
CA ALA A 505 -10.58 7.59 22.08
C ALA A 505 -9.07 7.65 21.76
N THR A 506 -8.73 8.13 20.56
CA THR A 506 -7.33 8.27 20.09
C THR A 506 -6.86 9.70 19.89
N PHE A 507 -7.77 10.66 19.97
CA PHE A 507 -7.46 12.09 19.85
C PHE A 507 -8.10 12.91 20.97
N VAL A 508 -7.45 14.00 21.34
CA VAL A 508 -8.06 15.11 22.09
C VAL A 508 -8.29 16.26 21.12
N TYR A 509 -9.46 16.89 21.21
CA TYR A 509 -9.82 18.01 20.34
C TYR A 509 -9.88 19.30 21.15
N ILE A 510 -9.44 20.42 20.58
CA ILE A 510 -9.63 21.75 21.18
C ILE A 510 -10.32 22.65 20.16
N PRO A 511 -11.60 23.00 20.36
CA PRO A 511 -12.30 23.92 19.45
C PRO A 511 -11.77 25.33 19.61
N LEU A 512 -11.55 26.01 18.49
CA LEU A 512 -11.04 27.38 18.46
C LEU A 512 -12.15 28.44 18.45
N ALA A 513 -13.41 28.01 18.28
CA ALA A 513 -14.60 28.85 18.29
C ALA A 513 -15.81 28.05 18.82
N PRO A 514 -16.92 28.72 19.20
CA PRO A 514 -18.16 28.03 19.53
C PRO A 514 -18.70 27.30 18.30
N GLY A 515 -19.48 26.23 18.49
CA GLY A 515 -20.11 25.51 17.38
C GLY A 515 -20.18 24.00 17.54
N LEU A 516 -19.74 23.44 18.67
CA LEU A 516 -19.83 22.02 18.95
C LEU A 516 -20.86 21.73 20.05
N CYS A 517 -21.64 20.67 19.87
CA CYS A 517 -22.62 20.17 20.82
C CYS A 517 -22.36 18.69 21.12
N GLY A 518 -22.33 18.33 22.40
CA GLY A 518 -22.11 16.98 22.88
C GLY A 518 -23.40 16.33 23.37
N HIS A 519 -23.60 15.07 23.02
CA HIS A 519 -24.72 14.22 23.40
C HIS A 519 -24.18 13.01 24.18
N PRO A 520 -24.15 13.04 25.52
CA PRO A 520 -23.62 11.95 26.34
C PRO A 520 -24.45 10.67 26.22
N SER A 521 -23.80 9.52 26.35
CA SER A 521 -24.52 8.26 26.64
C SER A 521 -25.18 8.30 28.02
N GLY A 522 -26.28 7.56 28.18
CA GLY A 522 -26.87 7.32 29.51
C GLY A 522 -28.01 8.26 29.90
N GLY A 523 -28.57 9.01 28.95
CA GLY A 523 -29.76 9.84 29.18
C GLY A 523 -29.50 11.19 29.86
N TYR A 524 -28.25 11.65 29.90
CA TYR A 524 -27.91 12.99 30.33
C TYR A 524 -28.26 14.02 29.26
N ASP A 525 -28.49 15.27 29.68
CA ASP A 525 -28.74 16.39 28.78
C ASP A 525 -27.54 16.66 27.86
N SER A 526 -27.83 17.20 26.67
CA SER A 526 -26.78 17.68 25.77
C SER A 526 -26.07 18.90 26.35
N PHE A 527 -24.83 19.12 25.94
CA PHE A 527 -24.00 20.22 26.42
C PHE A 527 -23.31 20.94 25.26
N CYS A 528 -23.15 22.25 25.37
CA CYS A 528 -22.33 23.02 24.44
C CYS A 528 -20.85 22.84 24.81
N VAL A 529 -19.99 22.53 23.84
CA VAL A 529 -18.55 22.52 24.07
C VAL A 529 -18.04 23.94 23.96
N HIS A 530 -17.30 24.39 24.96
CA HIS A 530 -16.78 25.74 24.98
C HIS A 530 -15.48 25.87 24.19
N PRO A 531 -15.20 27.04 23.57
CA PRO A 531 -13.90 27.30 22.96
C PRO A 531 -12.76 27.10 23.96
N TRP A 532 -11.65 26.58 23.47
CA TRP A 532 -10.42 26.32 24.22
C TRP A 532 -10.51 25.21 25.28
N GLU A 533 -11.59 24.43 25.28
CA GLU A 533 -11.78 23.30 26.18
C GLU A 533 -11.29 21.99 25.52
N PRO A 534 -10.24 21.34 26.06
CA PRO A 534 -9.86 19.99 25.67
C PRO A 534 -11.01 18.99 25.81
N LEU A 535 -11.50 18.52 24.68
CA LEU A 535 -12.59 17.59 24.52
C LEU A 535 -12.09 16.15 24.33
N GLY A 536 -12.77 15.20 24.96
CA GLY A 536 -12.49 13.76 24.80
C GLY A 536 -11.35 13.23 25.67
N ILE A 537 -10.85 14.04 26.61
CA ILE A 537 -9.73 13.72 27.50
C ILE A 537 -9.97 12.47 28.34
N THR A 538 -11.19 12.23 28.80
CA THR A 538 -11.51 11.10 29.71
C THR A 538 -11.24 9.76 29.05
N GLY A 539 -11.66 9.58 27.79
CA GLY A 539 -11.41 8.35 27.05
C GLY A 539 -9.91 8.16 26.78
N VAL A 540 -9.21 9.24 26.42
CA VAL A 540 -7.76 9.20 26.15
C VAL A 540 -6.95 8.84 27.40
N ILE A 541 -7.20 9.50 28.53
CA ILE A 541 -6.52 9.26 29.81
C ILE A 541 -6.79 7.84 30.33
N ARG A 542 -8.04 7.38 30.21
CA ARG A 542 -8.43 6.03 30.65
C ARG A 542 -7.95 4.93 29.69
N GLY A 543 -7.65 5.26 28.44
CA GLY A 543 -7.39 4.28 27.38
C GLY A 543 -8.66 3.54 26.94
N ASP A 544 -9.81 4.22 26.94
CA ASP A 544 -11.14 3.64 26.73
C ASP A 544 -11.89 4.36 25.58
N VAL A 545 -13.18 4.02 25.41
CA VAL A 545 -14.07 4.58 24.40
C VAL A 545 -14.60 5.96 24.76
N ARG A 546 -15.12 6.67 23.75
CA ARG A 546 -15.87 7.93 23.88
C ARG A 546 -17.17 7.70 24.63
N ASN A 547 -17.53 8.62 25.52
CA ASN A 547 -18.77 8.58 26.31
C ASN A 547 -19.86 9.54 25.80
N ALA A 548 -19.60 10.27 24.71
CA ALA A 548 -20.53 11.19 24.09
C ALA A 548 -20.31 11.25 22.57
N THR A 549 -21.39 11.46 21.82
CA THR A 549 -21.31 11.86 20.42
C THR A 549 -21.21 13.37 20.36
N VAL A 550 -20.26 13.92 19.60
CA VAL A 550 -20.09 15.38 19.47
C VAL A 550 -20.27 15.75 18.01
N VAL A 551 -21.14 16.72 17.75
CA VAL A 551 -21.52 17.17 16.41
C VAL A 551 -21.27 18.66 16.29
N ALA A 552 -20.82 19.10 15.11
CA ALA A 552 -20.75 20.52 14.77
C ALA A 552 -22.15 21.07 14.46
N GLU A 553 -22.62 22.04 15.22
CA GLU A 553 -23.83 22.82 14.93
C GLU A 553 -23.54 24.06 14.08
N GLY A 554 -22.27 24.46 13.99
CA GLY A 554 -21.77 25.57 13.17
C GLY A 554 -20.38 25.26 12.60
N ASP A 555 -19.91 26.11 11.69
CA ASP A 555 -18.53 26.03 11.19
C ASP A 555 -17.53 26.25 12.32
N VAL A 556 -16.62 25.31 12.53
CA VAL A 556 -15.65 25.37 13.64
C VAL A 556 -14.32 24.71 13.29
N ASP A 557 -13.24 25.43 13.60
CA ASP A 557 -11.89 24.88 13.55
C ASP A 557 -11.55 24.17 14.86
N VAL A 558 -10.91 23.01 14.74
CA VAL A 558 -10.51 22.17 15.85
C VAL A 558 -9.03 21.82 15.76
N LEU A 559 -8.30 22.07 16.84
CA LEU A 559 -6.98 21.50 17.04
C LEU A 559 -7.14 20.01 17.38
N ILE A 560 -6.47 19.14 16.63
CA ILE A 560 -6.48 17.69 16.83
C ILE A 560 -5.13 17.28 17.42
N LEU A 561 -5.14 16.77 18.65
CA LEU A 561 -3.97 16.28 19.36
C LEU A 561 -4.01 14.75 19.41
N PRO A 562 -3.01 14.05 18.83
CA PRO A 562 -2.88 12.61 19.02
C PRO A 562 -2.73 12.24 20.49
N LYS A 563 -3.31 11.10 20.88
CA LYS A 563 -3.27 10.58 22.26
C LYS A 563 -1.85 10.57 22.84
N ASP A 564 -0.87 10.09 22.09
CA ASP A 564 0.52 9.96 22.57
C ASP A 564 1.10 11.34 22.95
N VAL A 565 0.87 12.34 22.09
CA VAL A 565 1.31 13.73 22.33
C VAL A 565 0.58 14.31 23.53
N TYR A 566 -0.72 14.06 23.65
CA TYR A 566 -1.50 14.54 24.78
C TYR A 566 -1.01 13.93 26.10
N LEU A 567 -0.84 12.60 26.16
CA LEU A 567 -0.44 11.91 27.39
C LEU A 567 0.99 12.28 27.82
N ASP A 568 1.91 12.43 26.88
CA ASP A 568 3.31 12.72 27.18
C ASP A 568 3.56 14.19 27.49
N GLN A 569 2.91 15.10 26.78
CA GLN A 569 3.26 16.54 26.80
C GLN A 569 2.19 17.42 27.42
N TRP A 570 0.91 17.07 27.29
CA TRP A 570 -0.20 17.92 27.78
C TRP A 570 -0.74 17.48 29.14
N HIS A 571 -0.87 16.18 29.37
CA HIS A 571 -1.61 15.65 30.51
C HIS A 571 -0.85 15.88 31.83
N ARG A 572 -1.43 16.72 32.70
CA ARG A 572 -1.02 16.87 34.09
C ARG A 572 -2.22 17.27 34.95
N ASN A 573 -2.45 16.53 36.01
CA ASN A 573 -3.51 16.83 36.97
C ASN A 573 -3.01 17.79 38.05
N TYR A 574 -3.90 18.60 38.60
CA TYR A 574 -3.64 19.29 39.86
C TYR A 574 -3.54 18.26 40.98
N THR A 575 -2.56 18.45 41.86
CA THR A 575 -2.64 17.84 43.18
C THR A 575 -3.74 18.53 44.00
N ALA A 576 -4.22 17.88 45.06
CA ALA A 576 -5.21 18.49 45.95
C ALA A 576 -4.75 19.85 46.51
N ALA A 577 -3.47 19.99 46.84
CA ALA A 577 -2.90 21.25 47.33
C ALA A 577 -2.93 22.35 46.26
N GLU A 578 -2.44 22.05 45.05
CA GLU A 578 -2.44 23.00 43.94
C GLU A 578 -3.86 23.46 43.58
N PHE A 579 -4.83 22.53 43.57
CA PHE A 579 -6.23 22.87 43.33
C PHE A 579 -6.80 23.78 44.40
N CYS A 580 -6.55 23.48 45.69
CA CYS A 580 -7.00 24.35 46.78
C CYS A 580 -6.39 25.75 46.71
N ASP A 581 -5.11 25.86 46.35
CA ASP A 581 -4.45 27.16 46.18
C ASP A 581 -5.04 27.94 45.00
N LEU A 582 -5.27 27.27 43.86
CA LEU A 582 -5.95 27.88 42.71
C LEU A 582 -7.34 28.42 43.08
N MET A 583 -8.16 27.62 43.78
CA MET A 583 -9.50 28.05 44.18
C MET A 583 -9.48 29.25 45.13
N ARG A 584 -8.46 29.39 45.99
CA ARG A 584 -8.29 30.56 46.86
C ARG A 584 -7.89 31.82 46.09
N THR A 585 -7.25 31.67 44.93
CA THR A 585 -6.89 32.82 44.08
C THR A 585 -8.03 33.27 43.16
N LEU A 586 -9.01 32.40 42.93
CA LEU A 586 -10.22 32.70 42.13
C LEU A 586 -11.37 33.26 42.97
N SER A 587 -11.39 32.98 44.28
CA SER A 587 -12.28 33.58 45.28
C SER A 587 -11.82 34.96 45.71
#